data_AF-A0A930GYQ0-F1
#
_entry.id   AF-A0A930GYQ0-F1
#
_cell.length_a   1.000
_cell.length_b   1.000
_cell.length_c   1.000
_cell.angle_alpha   90.00
_cell.angle_beta   90.00
_cell.angle_gamma   90.00
#
_symmetry.space_group_name_H-M   'P 1'
#
loop_
_entity.id
_entity.type
_entity.pdbx_description
1 polymer ?
#
loop_
_entity_poly.entity_id
_entity_poly.type
_entity_poly.pdbx_seq_one_letter_code
_entity_poly.pdbx_strand_id
1 'polypeptide(L)' 'MNKYELCVVLSAKLDDEERAAAIEKIKGFITRYNGTVVEPIEEWGKKRLAYEIQHMKEAYYYFIPFTGDANTPNELE' A
#
# COMPACT_ATOMS: atom_id res chain seq x y z
N MET A 1 -16.57 -12.38 3.24
CA MET A 1 -15.49 -11.47 2.80
C MET A 1 -15.68 -10.14 3.46
N ASN A 2 -14.68 -9.74 4.24
CA ASN A 2 -14.65 -8.44 4.90
C ASN A 2 -13.96 -7.42 3.99
N LYS A 3 -14.31 -6.16 4.16
CA LYS A 3 -13.63 -5.04 3.50
C LYS A 3 -12.50 -4.58 4.40
N TYR A 4 -11.30 -4.50 3.83
CA TYR A 4 -10.08 -4.03 4.47
C TYR A 4 -9.48 -2.91 3.64
N GLU A 5 -8.63 -2.12 4.29
CA GLU A 5 -7.85 -1.08 3.64
C GLU A 5 -6.41 -1.23 4.06
N LEU A 6 -5.51 -1.31 3.08
CA LEU A 6 -4.07 -1.32 3.31
C LEU A 6 -3.51 0.07 3.05
N CYS A 7 -2.96 0.70 4.08
CA CYS A 7 -2.18 1.92 3.95
C CYS A 7 -0.71 1.58 3.77
N VAL A 8 -0.14 1.96 2.64
CA VAL A 8 1.26 1.74 2.30
C VAL A 8 1.98 3.08 2.24
N VAL A 9 3.06 3.19 3.00
CA VAL A 9 3.95 4.35 3.01
C VAL A 9 5.24 3.97 2.29
N LEU A 10 5.47 4.57 1.12
CA LEU A 10 6.68 4.39 0.34
C LEU A 10 7.66 5.53 0.56
N SER A 11 8.95 5.19 0.56
CA SER A 11 10.04 6.16 0.66
C SER A 11 9.96 7.20 -0.48
N ALA A 12 10.12 8.48 -0.13
CA ALA A 12 10.17 9.56 -1.11
C ALA A 12 11.45 9.60 -1.97
N LYS A 13 12.39 8.68 -1.72
CA LYS A 13 13.60 8.51 -2.53
C LYS A 13 13.41 7.59 -3.74
N LEU A 14 12.30 6.86 -3.81
CA LEU A 14 12.01 5.93 -4.90
C LEU A 14 11.55 6.70 -6.13
N ASP A 15 12.11 6.36 -7.28
CA ASP A 15 11.69 6.88 -8.58
C ASP A 15 10.29 6.35 -8.96
N ASP A 16 9.63 7.02 -9.91
CA ASP A 16 8.27 6.69 -10.37
C ASP A 16 8.12 5.23 -10.82
N GLU A 17 9.12 4.67 -11.52
CA GLU A 17 9.13 3.26 -11.94
C GLU A 17 9.20 2.30 -10.76
N GLU A 18 10.04 2.60 -9.75
CA GLU A 18 10.18 1.76 -8.56
C GLU A 18 8.91 1.78 -7.70
N ARG A 19 8.23 2.94 -7.63
CA ARG A 19 6.94 3.06 -6.94
C ARG A 19 5.86 2.23 -7.64
N ALA A 20 5.76 2.32 -8.96
CA ALA A 20 4.81 1.53 -9.74
C ALA A 20 5.05 0.02 -9.54
N ALA A 21 6.31 -0.41 -9.60
CA ALA A 21 6.70 -1.80 -9.36
C ALA A 21 6.36 -2.28 -7.94
N ALA A 22 6.56 -1.44 -6.93
CA ALA A 22 6.20 -1.77 -5.55
C ALA A 22 4.69 -1.96 -5.38
N ILE A 23 3.87 -1.09 -5.98
CA ILE A 23 2.40 -1.19 -5.93
C ILE A 23 1.92 -2.44 -6.67
N GLU A 24 2.46 -2.74 -7.86
CA GLU A 24 2.19 -3.99 -8.59
C GLU A 24 2.51 -5.21 -7.74
N LYS A 25 3.66 -5.21 -7.06
CA LYS A 25 4.04 -6.31 -6.17
C LYS A 25 3.05 -6.47 -5.01
N ILE A 26 2.55 -5.38 -4.45
CA ILE A 26 1.54 -5.39 -3.36
C ILE A 26 0.20 -5.92 -3.87
N LYS A 27 -0.25 -5.51 -5.06
CA LYS A 27 -1.43 -6.10 -5.72
C LYS A 27 -1.26 -7.62 -5.93
N GLY A 28 -0.06 -8.05 -6.31
CA GLY A 28 0.30 -9.45 -6.45
C GLY A 28 0.22 -10.22 -5.13
N PHE A 29 0.63 -9.61 -4.02
CA PHE A 29 0.47 -10.23 -2.70
C PHE A 29 -1.00 -10.35 -2.28
N ILE A 30 -1.81 -9.31 -2.50
CA ILE A 30 -3.24 -9.34 -2.16
C ILE A 30 -3.94 -10.47 -2.94
N THR A 31 -3.67 -10.59 -4.25
CA THR A 31 -4.25 -11.65 -5.08
C THR A 31 -3.74 -13.05 -4.71
N ARG A 32 -2.49 -13.18 -4.27
CA ARG A 32 -1.90 -14.45 -3.80
C ARG A 32 -2.58 -14.99 -2.53
N TYR A 33 -2.98 -14.12 -1.61
CA TYR A 33 -3.63 -14.50 -0.36
C TYR A 33 -5.17 -14.49 -0.44
N ASN A 34 -5.70 -14.84 -1.62
CA ASN A 34 -7.14 -14.92 -1.88
C ASN A 34 -7.92 -13.60 -1.63
N GLY A 35 -7.21 -12.46 -1.61
CA GLY A 35 -7.80 -11.13 -1.56
C GLY A 35 -8.13 -10.60 -2.96
N THR A 36 -9.23 -9.87 -3.08
CA THR A 36 -9.58 -9.11 -4.29
C THR A 36 -9.30 -7.64 -4.03
N VAL A 37 -8.39 -7.05 -4.79
CA VAL A 37 -8.16 -5.59 -4.76
C VAL A 37 -9.42 -4.90 -5.27
N VAL A 38 -9.92 -3.93 -4.51
CA VAL A 38 -11.05 -3.10 -4.91
C VAL A 38 -10.49 -1.84 -5.56
N GLU A 39 -11.03 -1.46 -6.72
CA GLU A 39 -10.72 -0.19 -7.37
C GLU A 39 -11.77 0.87 -6.97
N PRO A 40 -11.39 2.17 -6.83
CA PRO A 40 -10.09 2.76 -7.16
C PRO A 40 -9.05 2.65 -6.02
N ILE A 41 -7.77 2.61 -6.40
CA ILE A 41 -6.65 2.80 -5.47
C ILE A 41 -6.46 4.30 -5.29
N GLU A 42 -6.46 4.75 -4.04
CA GLU A 42 -6.28 6.17 -3.73
C GLU A 42 -4.79 6.45 -3.54
N GLU A 43 -4.17 7.06 -4.56
CA GLU A 43 -2.83 7.63 -4.45
C GLU A 43 -2.93 9.04 -3.86
N TRP A 44 -2.46 9.20 -2.62
CA TRP A 44 -2.38 10.50 -1.96
C TRP A 44 -1.10 11.26 -2.31
N GLY A 45 -0.19 10.60 -3.02
CA GLY A 45 1.07 11.17 -3.48
C GLY A 45 2.01 11.52 -2.33
N LYS A 46 2.92 12.47 -2.58
CA LYS A 46 3.94 12.89 -1.63
C LYS A 46 3.32 13.76 -0.53
N LYS A 47 3.43 13.32 0.72
CA LYS A 47 3.02 14.09 1.91
C LYS A 47 4.19 14.26 2.86
N ARG A 48 4.20 15.40 3.55
CA ARG A 48 5.14 15.67 4.63
C ARG A 48 4.67 14.97 5.90
N LEU A 49 5.54 14.16 6.49
CA LEU A 49 5.26 13.43 7.73
C LEU A 49 5.28 14.39 8.92
N ALA A 50 4.44 14.14 9.93
CA ALA A 50 4.39 14.92 11.16
C ALA A 50 5.68 14.77 11.99
N TYR A 51 6.37 13.63 11.85
CA TYR A 51 7.64 13.31 12.48
C TYR A 51 8.50 12.51 11.50
N GLU A 52 9.81 12.47 11.76
CA GLU A 52 10.75 11.75 10.88
C GLU A 52 10.60 10.24 11.04
N ILE A 53 10.39 9.53 9.93
CA ILE A 53 10.42 8.07 9.86
C ILE A 53 11.70 7.71 9.11
N GLN A 54 12.61 6.97 9.76
CA GLN A 54 13.91 6.58 9.17
C GLN A 54 14.69 7.76 8.55
N HIS A 55 14.74 8.91 9.23
CA HIS A 55 15.37 10.15 8.75
C HIS A 55 14.77 10.75 7.48
N MET A 56 13.53 10.38 7.14
CA MET A 56 12.77 11.00 6.05
C MET A 56 11.64 11.85 6.61
N LYS A 57 11.49 13.06 6.06
CA LYS A 57 10.43 14.02 6.39
C LYS A 57 9.25 13.94 5.43
N GLU A 58 9.38 13.18 4.36
CA GLU A 58 8.42 13.08 3.27
C GLU A 58 8.30 11.62 2.83
N ALA A 59 7.09 11.20 2.50
CA ALA A 59 6.81 9.86 2.00
C ALA A 59 5.62 9.90 1.04
N TYR A 60 5.49 8.87 0.21
CA TYR A 60 4.34 8.67 -0.66
C TYR A 60 3.31 7.79 0.01
N TYR A 61 2.05 8.19 -0.04
CA TYR A 61 0.93 7.47 0.55
C TYR A 61 0.05 6.80 -0.51
N TYR A 62 -0.24 5.54 -0.26
CA TYR A 62 -1.13 4.71 -1.06
C TYR A 62 -2.15 4.03 -0.16
N PHE A 63 -3.43 4.16 -0.51
CA PHE A 63 -4.52 3.43 0.14
C PHE A 63 -5.08 2.43 -0.86
N ILE A 64 -4.97 1.15 -0.53
CA ILE A 64 -5.41 0.04 -1.36
C ILE A 64 -6.57 -0.65 -0.64
N PRO A 65 -7.83 -0.35 -1.01
CA PRO A 65 -8.96 -1.09 -0.50
C PRO A 65 -8.95 -2.51 -1.09
N PHE A 66 -9.19 -3.52 -0.26
CA PHE A 66 -9.27 -4.91 -0.69
C PHE A 66 -10.34 -5.67 0.08
N THR A 67 -10.91 -6.70 -0.54
CA THR A 67 -11.84 -7.62 0.11
C THR A 67 -11.17 -8.98 0.25
N GLY A 68 -11.22 -9.55 1.44
CA GLY A 68 -10.57 -10.83 1.71
C GLY A 68 -11.25 -11.61 2.83
N ASP A 69 -10.67 -12.77 3.12
CA ASP A 69 -11.01 -13.55 4.29
C ASP A 69 -10.39 -12.95 5.54
N ALA A 70 -10.84 -13.37 6.73
CA ALA A 70 -10.37 -12.78 7.99
C ALA A 70 -8.87 -13.00 8.24
N ASN A 71 -8.27 -14.00 7.61
CA ASN A 71 -6.84 -14.30 7.71
C ASN A 71 -5.98 -13.55 6.68
N THR A 72 -6.56 -13.06 5.58
CA THR A 72 -5.83 -12.32 4.54
C THR A 72 -4.99 -11.15 5.08
N PRO A 73 -5.45 -10.30 6.03
CA PRO A 73 -4.60 -9.24 6.58
C PRO A 73 -3.38 -9.79 7.34
N ASN A 74 -3.51 -10.88 8.10
CA ASN A 74 -2.39 -11.48 8.84
C ASN A 74 -1.31 -12.07 7.93
N GLU A 75 -1.65 -12.46 6.69
CA GLU A 75 -0.67 -12.97 5.73
C GLU A 75 0.00 -11.86 4.90
N LEU A 76 -0.57 -10.64 4.97
CA LEU A 76 -0.13 -9.48 4.20
C LEU A 76 0.78 -8.52 5.00
N GLU A 77 0.60 -8.45 6.33
CA GLU A 77 1.45 -7.72 7.28
C GLU A 77 2.72 -8.49 7.67
#